data_AF-A0A7C5HZL7-F1
#
_entry.id   AF-A0A7C5HZL7-F1
#
_cell.length_a   1.000
_cell.length_b   1.000
_cell.length_c   1.000
_cell.angle_alpha   90.00
_cell.angle_beta   90.00
_cell.angle_gamma   90.00
#
_symmetry.space_group_name_H-M   'P 1'
#
loop_
_entity.id
_entity.type
_entity.pdbx_description
1 polymer ?
#
loop_
_entity_poly.entity_id
_entity_poly.type
_entity_poly.pdbx_seq_one_letter_code
_entity_poly.pdbx_strand_id
1 'polypeptide(L)'
;MFTVRTKKYKLPFSRGSLARSLTRAGIEIVEAYHIAEEIRDVLEKKKTEEILSEELMEITYILLNDKGYKKEAKNYLVWRKFRELGKPIIILIGGGTGVGKSAISSDLGYRLGIRSIIGTDTVREVMRKIISEGLLPTLHTSSFKAYSTVESPSPYINKTIYAFETQVKYVSVGVEAVISRAIQEGFNLVINGIHLVHGYINIRKENSKIFHFVLYLKDNEEHINRFYARSYGTSRNAESYIKEFKRILDIQDFIVNKAREYDVPLIENNSLEKSLNFIMDHITGELAKEV
;
A
#
# COMPACT_ATOMS: atom_id res chain seq x y z
N MET A 1 11.09 -28.81 20.43
CA MET A 1 10.61 -27.58 19.77
C MET A 1 10.96 -26.42 20.69
N PHE A 2 11.84 -25.51 20.27
CA PHE A 2 12.28 -24.42 21.15
C PHE A 2 11.34 -23.22 21.07
N THR A 3 11.23 -22.52 22.20
CA THR A 3 10.25 -21.46 22.43
C THR A 3 10.94 -20.11 22.39
N VAL A 4 10.32 -19.14 21.72
CA VAL A 4 10.74 -17.73 21.74
C VAL A 4 9.94 -17.03 22.82
N ARG A 5 10.62 -16.53 23.86
CA ARG A 5 10.04 -15.75 24.95
C ARG A 5 10.13 -14.26 24.62
N THR A 6 9.00 -13.57 24.69
CA THR A 6 8.93 -12.10 24.71
C THR A 6 8.64 -11.62 26.13
N LYS A 7 8.62 -10.31 26.36
CA LYS A 7 8.18 -9.72 27.64
C LYS A 7 6.73 -10.06 28.02
N LYS A 8 5.87 -10.41 27.04
CA LYS A 8 4.42 -10.58 27.24
C LYS A 8 3.91 -12.02 27.11
N TYR A 9 4.57 -12.83 26.28
CA TYR A 9 4.11 -14.17 25.93
C TYR A 9 5.25 -15.06 25.44
N LYS A 10 4.97 -16.37 25.33
CA LYS A 10 5.86 -17.39 24.78
C LYS A 10 5.21 -18.03 23.55
N LEU A 11 5.95 -18.17 22.45
CA LEU A 11 5.48 -18.84 21.23
C LEU A 11 6.54 -19.82 20.71
N PRO A 12 6.14 -20.91 20.05
CA PRO A 12 7.10 -21.78 19.37
C PRO A 12 7.86 -21.00 18.30
N PHE A 13 9.15 -21.29 18.13
CA PHE A 13 9.92 -20.75 17.01
C PHE A 13 9.26 -21.15 15.69
N SER A 14 9.06 -20.17 14.82
CA SER A 14 8.43 -20.35 13.53
C SER A 14 9.30 -19.78 12.43
N ARG A 15 9.82 -20.68 11.60
CA ARG A 15 10.59 -20.36 10.39
C ARG A 15 9.84 -19.40 9.49
N GLY A 16 8.55 -19.65 9.25
CA GLY A 16 7.72 -18.79 8.42
C GLY A 16 7.49 -17.40 9.02
N SER A 17 7.48 -17.26 10.34
CA SER A 17 7.41 -15.94 10.98
C SER A 17 8.72 -15.18 10.87
N LEU A 18 9.86 -15.86 11.03
CA LEU A 18 11.17 -15.25 10.84
C LEU A 18 11.43 -14.88 9.38
N ALA A 19 11.17 -15.79 8.44
CA ALA A 19 11.26 -15.54 7.00
C ALA A 19 10.44 -14.31 6.59
N ARG A 20 9.18 -14.19 7.05
CA ARG A 20 8.37 -12.97 6.81
C ARG A 20 9.00 -11.70 7.39
N SER A 21 9.67 -11.79 8.54
CA SER A 21 10.38 -10.64 9.13
C SER A 21 11.60 -10.24 8.31
N LEU A 22 12.29 -11.21 7.70
CA LEU A 22 13.42 -11.01 6.79
C LEU A 22 12.96 -10.45 5.45
N THR A 23 11.86 -10.95 4.89
CA THR A 23 11.25 -10.41 3.66
C THR A 23 10.85 -8.96 3.82
N ARG A 24 10.29 -8.61 4.98
CA ARG A 24 9.99 -7.21 5.31
C ARG A 24 11.23 -6.32 5.34
N ALA A 25 12.38 -6.89 5.74
CA ALA A 25 13.65 -6.18 5.78
C ALA A 25 14.31 -6.00 4.40
N GLY A 26 13.78 -6.67 3.36
CA GLY A 26 14.28 -6.59 1.99
C GLY A 26 14.93 -7.88 1.46
N ILE A 27 14.93 -8.98 2.24
CA ILE A 27 15.47 -10.26 1.79
C ILE A 27 14.46 -10.96 0.87
N GLU A 28 14.90 -11.45 -0.29
CA GLU A 28 14.03 -12.21 -1.18
C GLU A 28 13.47 -13.48 -0.52
N ILE A 29 12.24 -13.86 -0.89
CA ILE A 29 11.45 -14.85 -0.13
C ILE A 29 12.20 -16.17 0.04
N VAL A 30 12.77 -16.70 -1.03
CA VAL A 30 13.48 -17.99 -1.02
C VAL A 30 14.66 -17.93 -0.06
N GLU A 31 15.48 -16.88 -0.17
CA GLU A 31 16.63 -16.64 0.70
C GLU A 31 16.22 -16.43 2.16
N ALA A 32 15.10 -15.73 2.40
CA ALA A 32 14.57 -15.53 3.75
C ALA A 32 14.21 -16.86 4.44
N TYR A 33 13.72 -17.85 3.70
CA TYR A 33 13.50 -19.19 4.23
C TYR A 33 14.80 -19.96 4.49
N HIS A 34 15.80 -19.84 3.61
CA HIS A 34 17.12 -20.44 3.83
C HIS A 34 17.80 -19.87 5.08
N ILE A 35 17.79 -18.54 5.26
CA ILE A 35 18.35 -17.90 6.46
C ILE A 35 17.58 -18.33 7.72
N ALA A 36 16.25 -18.46 7.63
CA ALA A 36 15.45 -18.95 8.75
C ALA A 36 15.75 -20.41 9.13
N GLU A 37 16.11 -21.27 8.15
CA GLU A 37 16.63 -22.62 8.41
C GLU A 37 17.97 -22.56 9.13
N GLU A 38 18.92 -21.77 8.64
CA GLU A 38 20.25 -21.68 9.25
C GLU A 38 20.17 -21.19 10.70
N ILE A 39 19.29 -20.23 10.98
CA ILE A 39 19.05 -19.77 12.35
C ILE A 39 18.47 -20.90 13.21
N ARG A 40 17.56 -21.73 12.67
CA ARG A 40 17.05 -22.91 13.39
C ARG A 40 18.20 -23.86 13.74
N ASP A 41 19.06 -24.16 12.77
CA ASP A 41 20.18 -25.09 12.96
C ASP A 41 21.21 -24.56 13.98
N VAL A 42 21.43 -23.24 14.03
CA VAL A 42 22.24 -22.60 15.08
C VAL A 42 21.62 -22.79 16.46
N LEU A 43 20.30 -22.63 16.59
CA LEU A 43 19.58 -22.81 17.86
C LEU A 43 19.58 -24.27 18.32
N GLU A 44 19.46 -25.22 17.40
CA GLU A 44 19.56 -26.66 17.69
C GLU A 44 20.95 -27.04 18.21
N LYS A 45 22.02 -26.53 17.58
CA LYS A 45 23.40 -26.78 18.04
C LYS A 45 23.68 -26.22 19.44
N LYS A 46 23.06 -25.09 19.79
CA LYS A 46 23.16 -24.51 21.14
C LYS A 46 22.38 -25.28 22.21
N LYS A 47 21.59 -26.31 21.83
CA LYS A 47 20.69 -27.06 22.73
C LYS A 47 19.75 -26.15 23.53
N THR A 48 19.32 -25.04 22.91
CA THR A 48 18.49 -24.03 23.57
C THR A 48 17.02 -24.46 23.54
N GLU A 49 16.40 -24.69 24.69
CA GLU A 49 14.96 -24.98 24.78
C GLU A 49 14.10 -23.71 24.72
N GLU A 50 14.62 -22.60 25.23
CA GLU A 50 13.98 -21.29 25.24
C GLU A 50 14.99 -20.20 24.91
N ILE A 51 14.63 -19.29 24.00
CA ILE A 51 15.45 -18.12 23.61
C ILE A 51 14.66 -16.83 23.80
N LEU A 52 15.33 -15.76 24.24
CA LEU A 52 14.72 -14.44 24.27
C LEU A 52 14.52 -13.88 22.87
N SER A 53 13.45 -13.12 22.69
CA SER A 53 13.13 -12.41 21.44
C SER A 53 14.25 -11.45 21.01
N GLU A 54 14.92 -10.85 21.98
CA GLU A 54 16.08 -9.96 21.82
C GLU A 54 17.33 -10.74 21.38
N GLU A 55 17.62 -11.88 22.02
CA GLU A 55 18.74 -12.76 21.63
C GLU A 55 18.55 -13.32 20.21
N LEU A 56 17.33 -13.74 19.84
CA LEU A 56 17.02 -14.19 18.49
C LEU A 56 17.25 -13.06 17.47
N MET A 57 16.91 -11.82 17.83
CA MET A 57 17.14 -10.65 17.00
C MET A 57 18.63 -10.41 16.77
N GLU A 58 19.47 -10.51 17.81
CA GLU A 58 20.92 -10.35 17.72
C GLU A 58 21.56 -11.43 16.84
N ILE A 59 21.21 -12.71 17.05
CA ILE A 59 21.70 -13.82 16.23
C ILE A 59 21.33 -13.58 14.75
N THR A 60 20.09 -13.17 14.48
CA THR A 60 19.63 -12.89 13.12
C THR A 60 20.42 -11.74 12.50
N TYR A 61 20.65 -10.65 13.26
CA TYR A 61 21.40 -9.49 12.79
C TYR A 61 22.85 -9.82 12.44
N ILE A 62 23.53 -10.61 13.29
CA ILE A 62 24.91 -11.05 13.06
C ILE A 62 24.97 -11.90 11.79
N LEU A 63 24.11 -12.91 11.67
CA LEU A 63 24.09 -13.80 10.50
C LEU A 63 23.84 -13.04 9.19
N LEU A 64 22.94 -12.05 9.19
CA LEU A 64 22.69 -11.21 8.02
C LEU A 64 23.94 -10.42 7.62
N ASN A 65 24.67 -9.84 8.58
CA ASN A 65 25.91 -9.11 8.29
C ASN A 65 27.01 -10.04 7.78
N ASP A 66 27.16 -11.22 8.36
CA ASP A 66 28.16 -12.21 7.95
C ASP A 66 27.93 -12.69 6.50
N LYS A 67 26.66 -12.78 6.08
CA LYS A 67 26.26 -13.08 4.70
C LYS A 67 26.34 -11.88 3.74
N GLY A 68 26.68 -10.68 4.23
CA GLY A 68 26.82 -9.47 3.41
C GLY A 68 25.53 -8.64 3.27
N TYR A 69 24.43 -9.02 3.89
CA TYR A 69 23.14 -8.31 3.87
C TYR A 69 23.11 -7.11 4.82
N LYS A 70 24.08 -6.20 4.71
CA LYS A 70 24.28 -5.10 5.66
C LYS A 70 23.11 -4.10 5.69
N LYS A 71 22.46 -3.86 4.55
CA LYS A 71 21.30 -2.95 4.46
C LYS A 71 20.09 -3.60 5.12
N GLU A 72 19.83 -4.85 4.78
CA GLU A 72 18.68 -5.62 5.25
C GLU A 72 18.82 -5.94 6.74
N ALA A 73 20.04 -6.16 7.25
CA ALA A 73 20.30 -6.29 8.68
C ALA A 73 19.85 -5.05 9.47
N LYS A 74 20.15 -3.85 8.96
CA LYS A 74 19.68 -2.58 9.56
C LYS A 74 18.16 -2.45 9.46
N ASN A 75 17.60 -2.72 8.29
CA ASN A 75 16.16 -2.68 8.06
C ASN A 75 15.42 -3.64 9.02
N TYR A 76 15.96 -4.84 9.23
CA TYR A 76 15.43 -5.83 10.14
C TYR A 76 15.28 -5.27 11.57
N LEU A 77 16.31 -4.58 12.07
CA LEU A 77 16.24 -3.93 13.39
C LEU A 77 15.18 -2.82 13.43
N VAL A 78 15.12 -1.95 12.41
CA VAL A 78 14.11 -0.88 12.32
C VAL A 78 12.70 -1.46 12.40
N TRP A 79 12.41 -2.48 11.59
CA TRP A 79 11.10 -3.13 11.54
C TRP A 79 10.75 -3.87 12.82
N ARG A 80 11.74 -4.42 13.53
CA ARG A 80 11.56 -5.08 14.83
C ARG A 80 11.21 -4.06 15.90
N LYS A 81 12.04 -3.02 16.07
CA LYS A 81 11.81 -1.96 17.05
C LYS A 81 10.49 -1.23 16.83
N PHE A 82 10.16 -0.89 15.58
CA PHE A 82 8.90 -0.19 15.29
C PHE A 82 7.68 -1.02 15.70
N ARG A 83 7.74 -2.34 15.52
CA ARG A 83 6.65 -3.25 15.92
C ARG A 83 6.41 -3.24 17.44
N GLU A 84 7.44 -3.00 18.24
CA GLU A 84 7.33 -2.91 19.70
C GLU A 84 6.55 -1.67 20.15
N LEU A 85 6.51 -0.61 19.32
CA LEU A 85 5.69 0.57 19.57
C LEU A 85 4.18 0.28 19.44
N GLY A 86 3.79 -0.83 18.82
CA GLY A 86 2.39 -1.23 18.68
C GLY A 86 1.54 -0.31 17.80
N LYS A 87 2.15 0.64 17.07
CA LYS A 87 1.44 1.55 16.17
C LYS A 87 1.07 0.84 14.85
N PRO A 88 -0.18 0.93 14.38
CA PRO A 88 -0.55 0.44 13.06
C PRO A 88 0.10 1.27 11.95
N ILE A 89 0.42 0.60 10.85
CA ILE A 89 0.91 1.19 9.60
C ILE A 89 -0.23 1.22 8.60
N ILE A 90 -0.56 2.41 8.12
CA ILE A 90 -1.55 2.66 7.08
C ILE A 90 -0.81 3.11 5.82
N ILE A 91 -1.07 2.47 4.69
CA ILE A 91 -0.43 2.80 3.41
C ILE A 91 -1.51 3.12 2.38
N LEU A 92 -1.42 4.31 1.80
CA LEU A 92 -2.35 4.83 0.80
C LEU A 92 -1.63 4.85 -0.57
N ILE A 93 -2.17 4.13 -1.54
CA ILE A 93 -1.65 4.05 -2.91
C ILE A 93 -2.64 4.69 -3.88
N GLY A 94 -2.45 5.98 -4.14
CA GLY A 94 -3.22 6.79 -5.09
C GLY A 94 -2.73 6.66 -6.54
N GLY A 95 -3.48 7.25 -7.47
CA GLY A 95 -3.10 7.34 -8.89
C GLY A 95 -4.22 7.07 -9.89
N GLY A 96 -3.95 7.32 -11.17
CA GLY A 96 -4.90 7.18 -12.28
C GLY A 96 -5.37 5.75 -12.56
N THR A 97 -6.42 5.59 -13.37
CA THR A 97 -6.92 4.27 -13.79
C THR A 97 -5.87 3.56 -14.63
N GLY A 98 -5.54 2.29 -14.34
CA GLY A 98 -4.60 1.50 -15.16
C GLY A 98 -3.12 1.61 -14.77
N VAL A 99 -2.75 2.47 -13.82
CA VAL A 99 -1.33 2.70 -13.44
C VAL A 99 -0.70 1.60 -12.57
N GLY A 100 -1.40 0.49 -12.29
CA GLY A 100 -0.84 -0.65 -11.53
C GLY A 100 -0.99 -0.60 -10.00
N LYS A 101 -1.86 0.26 -9.45
CA LYS A 101 -2.08 0.40 -7.99
C LYS A 101 -2.39 -0.92 -7.28
N SER A 102 -3.28 -1.73 -7.84
CA SER A 102 -3.70 -2.99 -7.21
C SER A 102 -2.57 -4.02 -7.17
N ALA A 103 -1.71 -4.07 -8.20
CA ALA A 103 -0.54 -4.95 -8.20
C ALA A 103 0.45 -4.55 -7.11
N ILE A 104 0.86 -3.28 -7.08
CA ILE A 104 1.74 -2.73 -6.03
C ILE A 104 1.18 -2.99 -4.63
N SER A 105 -0.13 -2.81 -4.44
CA SER A 105 -0.75 -3.00 -3.13
C SER A 105 -0.75 -4.47 -2.68
N SER A 106 -1.01 -5.41 -3.60
CA SER A 106 -0.96 -6.83 -3.32
C SER A 106 0.45 -7.29 -2.95
N ASP A 107 1.46 -6.92 -3.74
CA ASP A 107 2.86 -7.24 -3.45
C ASP A 107 3.34 -6.61 -2.15
N LEU A 108 2.99 -5.34 -1.91
CA LEU A 108 3.32 -4.64 -0.67
C LEU A 108 2.67 -5.31 0.54
N GLY A 109 1.39 -5.67 0.43
CA GLY A 109 0.67 -6.38 1.48
C GLY A 109 1.30 -7.73 1.78
N TYR A 110 1.71 -8.48 0.75
CA TYR A 110 2.42 -9.73 0.90
C TYR A 110 3.76 -9.54 1.64
N ARG A 111 4.63 -8.62 1.15
CA ARG A 111 5.96 -8.36 1.74
C ARG A 111 5.90 -7.86 3.19
N LEU A 112 4.94 -7.00 3.49
CA LEU A 112 4.75 -6.46 4.84
C LEU A 112 3.94 -7.40 5.75
N GLY A 113 3.29 -8.43 5.21
CA GLY A 113 2.35 -9.29 5.93
C GLY A 113 1.08 -8.55 6.34
N ILE A 114 0.65 -7.55 5.56
CA ILE A 114 -0.59 -6.82 5.74
C ILE A 114 -1.68 -7.53 4.95
N ARG A 115 -2.65 -8.09 5.67
CA ARG A 115 -3.77 -8.85 5.08
C ARG A 115 -4.93 -7.96 4.62
N SER A 116 -5.09 -6.81 5.27
CA SER A 116 -6.16 -5.87 4.98
C SER A 116 -5.74 -4.98 3.82
N ILE A 117 -6.19 -5.31 2.61
CA ILE A 117 -5.99 -4.51 1.40
C ILE A 117 -7.37 -4.12 0.86
N ILE A 118 -7.68 -2.82 0.84
CA ILE A 118 -9.00 -2.31 0.48
C ILE A 118 -8.90 -1.36 -0.71
N GLY A 119 -9.78 -1.54 -1.71
CA GLY A 119 -9.90 -0.62 -2.84
C GLY A 119 -10.89 0.51 -2.53
N THR A 120 -10.59 1.74 -2.93
CA THR A 120 -11.59 2.84 -2.82
C THR A 120 -12.83 2.57 -3.66
N ASP A 121 -12.69 1.78 -4.74
CA ASP A 121 -13.85 1.33 -5.52
C ASP A 121 -14.80 0.50 -4.65
N THR A 122 -14.30 -0.38 -3.78
CA THR A 122 -15.16 -1.14 -2.84
C THR A 122 -15.96 -0.22 -1.93
N VAL A 123 -15.34 0.85 -1.43
CA VAL A 123 -16.04 1.87 -0.63
C VAL A 123 -17.14 2.55 -1.46
N ARG A 124 -16.80 2.99 -2.68
CA ARG A 124 -17.77 3.60 -3.62
C ARG A 124 -18.93 2.64 -3.96
N GLU A 125 -18.64 1.35 -4.17
CA GLU A 125 -19.63 0.31 -4.47
C GLU A 125 -20.65 0.14 -3.34
N VAL A 126 -20.21 0.18 -2.08
CA VAL A 126 -21.11 0.16 -0.93
C VAL A 126 -21.93 1.44 -0.87
N MET A 127 -21.28 2.60 -0.98
CA MET A 127 -21.96 3.90 -0.89
C MET A 127 -23.05 4.07 -1.96
N ARG A 128 -22.77 3.71 -3.22
CA ARG A 128 -23.75 3.83 -4.33
C ARG A 128 -24.96 2.90 -4.18
N LYS A 129 -24.88 1.86 -3.33
CA LYS A 129 -26.04 1.00 -3.03
C LYS A 129 -26.94 1.57 -1.95
N ILE A 130 -26.39 2.41 -1.08
CA ILE A 130 -27.13 3.08 0.00
C ILE A 130 -27.71 4.41 -0.50
N ILE A 131 -26.98 5.12 -1.36
CA ILE A 131 -27.35 6.45 -1.85
C ILE A 131 -27.88 6.34 -3.28
N SER A 132 -29.08 6.87 -3.51
CA SER A 132 -29.73 6.83 -4.82
C SER A 132 -28.98 7.64 -5.88
N GLU A 133 -29.13 7.25 -7.15
CA GLU A 133 -28.52 7.93 -8.29
C GLU A 133 -29.01 9.37 -8.43
N GLY A 134 -30.29 9.64 -8.16
CA GLY A 134 -30.83 10.99 -8.19
C GLY A 134 -30.24 11.94 -7.14
N LEU A 135 -29.70 11.41 -6.04
CA LEU A 135 -29.06 12.23 -5.00
C LEU A 135 -27.58 12.48 -5.31
N LEU A 136 -26.81 11.42 -5.57
CA LEU A 136 -25.37 11.51 -5.87
C LEU A 136 -25.02 10.77 -7.17
N PRO A 137 -25.34 11.33 -8.36
CA PRO A 137 -25.15 10.66 -9.65
C PRO A 137 -23.70 10.20 -9.90
N THR A 138 -22.73 11.00 -9.46
CA THR A 138 -21.31 10.72 -9.64
C THR A 138 -20.87 9.39 -9.00
N LEU A 139 -21.53 8.91 -7.95
CA LEU A 139 -21.17 7.62 -7.32
C LEU A 139 -21.51 6.40 -8.20
N HIS A 140 -22.47 6.54 -9.10
CA HIS A 140 -23.03 5.44 -9.92
C HIS A 140 -22.30 5.21 -11.23
N THR A 141 -21.25 6.00 -11.50
CA THR A 141 -20.44 5.91 -12.72
C THR A 141 -18.96 5.73 -12.39
N SER A 142 -18.18 5.28 -13.38
CA SER A 142 -16.73 5.30 -13.29
C SER A 142 -16.22 6.73 -13.24
N SER A 143 -15.11 6.97 -12.54
CA SER A 143 -14.50 8.31 -12.38
C SER A 143 -14.32 9.08 -13.68
N PHE A 144 -13.82 8.41 -14.74
CA PHE A 144 -13.61 9.01 -16.07
C PHE A 144 -14.89 9.22 -16.88
N LYS A 145 -16.05 8.71 -16.41
CA LYS A 145 -17.38 8.92 -17.00
C LYS A 145 -18.28 9.82 -16.14
N ALA A 146 -17.88 10.17 -14.93
CA ALA A 146 -18.69 10.98 -14.01
C ALA A 146 -19.09 12.35 -14.61
N TYR A 147 -18.30 12.88 -15.55
CA TYR A 147 -18.59 14.12 -16.27
C TYR A 147 -19.97 14.12 -16.95
N SER A 148 -20.51 12.96 -17.35
CA SER A 148 -21.82 12.88 -18.01
C SER A 148 -23.00 13.03 -17.04
N THR A 149 -22.73 13.10 -15.73
CA THR A 149 -23.76 13.08 -14.68
C THR A 149 -23.91 14.41 -13.94
N VAL A 150 -23.08 15.39 -14.26
CA VAL A 150 -23.07 16.72 -13.63
C VAL A 150 -23.22 17.77 -14.70
N GLU A 151 -23.64 18.98 -14.31
CA GLU A 151 -23.42 20.17 -15.12
C GLU A 151 -22.18 20.92 -14.67
N SER A 152 -21.48 21.55 -15.62
CA SER A 152 -20.34 22.39 -15.25
C SER A 152 -20.87 23.69 -14.63
N PRO A 153 -20.40 24.10 -13.44
CA PRO A 153 -20.85 25.35 -12.82
C PRO A 153 -20.42 26.59 -13.62
N SER A 154 -19.47 26.44 -14.55
CA SER A 154 -19.02 27.49 -15.45
C SER A 154 -18.39 26.89 -16.72
N PRO A 155 -18.49 27.54 -17.89
CA PRO A 155 -17.82 27.09 -19.12
C PRO A 155 -16.29 27.05 -19.00
N TYR A 156 -15.71 27.78 -18.04
CA TYR A 156 -14.25 27.81 -17.82
C TYR A 156 -13.73 26.65 -16.95
N ILE A 157 -14.63 25.85 -16.36
CA ILE A 157 -14.27 24.73 -15.48
C ILE A 157 -14.26 23.43 -16.29
N ASN A 158 -13.18 22.66 -16.15
CA ASN A 158 -13.09 21.33 -16.75
C ASN A 158 -14.13 20.40 -16.10
N LYS A 159 -15.19 20.10 -16.85
CA LYS A 159 -16.32 19.25 -16.43
C LYS A 159 -15.88 17.86 -15.93
N THR A 160 -14.84 17.28 -16.54
CA THR A 160 -14.27 15.98 -16.13
C THR A 160 -13.67 16.06 -14.74
N ILE A 161 -12.83 17.07 -14.49
CA ILE A 161 -12.17 17.25 -13.20
C ILE A 161 -13.20 17.60 -12.13
N TYR A 162 -14.14 18.50 -12.42
CA TYR A 162 -15.19 18.86 -11.48
C TYR A 162 -16.04 17.65 -11.04
N ALA A 163 -16.45 16.79 -11.98
CA ALA A 163 -17.19 15.58 -11.67
C ALA A 163 -16.36 14.58 -10.87
N PHE A 164 -15.08 14.42 -11.23
CA PHE A 164 -14.16 13.56 -10.52
C PHE A 164 -13.93 14.05 -9.09
N GLU A 165 -13.60 15.33 -8.88
CA GLU A 165 -13.43 15.92 -7.55
C GLU A 165 -14.70 15.78 -6.70
N THR A 166 -15.88 15.94 -7.29
CA THR A 166 -17.16 15.70 -6.62
C THR A 166 -17.28 14.24 -6.15
N GLN A 167 -16.93 13.28 -7.01
CA GLN A 167 -16.89 11.86 -6.63
C GLN A 167 -15.86 11.60 -5.51
N VAL A 168 -14.67 12.20 -5.59
CA VAL A 168 -13.61 12.09 -4.57
C VAL A 168 -14.11 12.61 -3.22
N LYS A 169 -14.71 13.80 -3.17
CA LYS A 169 -15.26 14.40 -1.93
C LYS A 169 -16.17 13.44 -1.18
N TYR A 170 -17.06 12.75 -1.89
CA TYR A 170 -17.98 11.80 -1.27
C TYR A 170 -17.27 10.51 -0.85
N VAL A 171 -16.47 9.89 -1.74
CA VAL A 171 -15.83 8.61 -1.44
C VAL A 171 -14.79 8.74 -0.33
N SER A 172 -14.12 9.89 -0.21
CA SER A 172 -13.16 10.17 0.86
C SER A 172 -13.75 9.99 2.25
N VAL A 173 -15.02 10.35 2.47
CA VAL A 173 -15.69 10.16 3.77
C VAL A 173 -15.69 8.68 4.19
N GLY A 174 -16.00 7.78 3.25
CA GLY A 174 -15.96 6.35 3.51
C GLY A 174 -14.53 5.81 3.67
N VAL A 175 -13.58 6.35 2.92
CA VAL A 175 -12.15 5.98 3.05
C VAL A 175 -11.62 6.38 4.43
N GLU A 176 -11.91 7.59 4.90
CA GLU A 176 -11.54 8.06 6.24
C GLU A 176 -12.10 7.14 7.32
N ALA A 177 -13.38 6.74 7.22
CA ALA A 177 -13.98 5.81 8.18
C ALA A 177 -13.24 4.45 8.25
N VAL A 178 -12.82 3.91 7.10
CA VAL A 178 -12.03 2.67 7.04
C VAL A 178 -10.66 2.84 7.70
N ILE A 179 -9.99 3.98 7.48
CA ILE A 179 -8.69 4.29 8.07
C ILE A 179 -8.82 4.48 9.59
N SER A 180 -9.79 5.27 10.04
CA SER A 180 -10.05 5.50 11.47
C SER A 180 -10.32 4.19 12.19
N ARG A 181 -11.08 3.28 11.59
CA ARG A 181 -11.31 1.95 12.14
C ARG A 181 -10.02 1.13 12.28
N ALA A 182 -9.16 1.15 11.27
CA ALA A 182 -7.87 0.45 11.33
C ALA A 182 -6.96 0.99 12.44
N ILE A 183 -6.95 2.30 12.63
CA ILE A 183 -6.23 2.95 13.72
C ILE A 183 -6.83 2.56 15.08
N GLN A 184 -8.16 2.62 15.23
CA GLN A 184 -8.86 2.30 16.47
C GLN A 184 -8.70 0.83 16.88
N GLU A 185 -8.76 -0.09 15.92
CA GLU A 185 -8.61 -1.53 16.15
C GLU A 185 -7.13 -1.98 16.14
N GLY A 186 -6.19 -1.09 15.82
CA GLY A 186 -4.75 -1.35 15.87
C GLY A 186 -4.22 -2.31 14.81
N PHE A 187 -4.84 -2.38 13.63
CA PHE A 187 -4.38 -3.24 12.53
C PHE A 187 -3.77 -2.47 11.36
N ASN A 188 -2.78 -3.09 10.70
CA ASN A 188 -2.14 -2.51 9.52
C ASN A 188 -3.06 -2.59 8.30
N LEU A 189 -3.04 -1.58 7.44
CA LEU A 189 -3.97 -1.46 6.32
C LEU A 189 -3.26 -0.90 5.08
N VAL A 190 -3.56 -1.47 3.92
CA VAL A 190 -3.26 -0.87 2.61
C VAL A 190 -4.57 -0.44 1.96
N ILE A 191 -4.70 0.83 1.59
CA ILE A 191 -5.80 1.30 0.74
C ILE A 191 -5.24 1.70 -0.61
N ASN A 192 -5.91 1.29 -1.69
CA ASN A 192 -5.54 1.71 -3.03
C ASN A 192 -6.73 2.25 -3.81
N GLY A 193 -6.50 3.24 -4.67
CA GLY A 193 -7.61 3.77 -5.44
C GLY A 193 -7.37 5.13 -6.07
N ILE A 194 -8.26 5.46 -7.01
CA ILE A 194 -8.23 6.76 -7.69
C ILE A 194 -8.68 7.90 -6.77
N HIS A 195 -9.52 7.60 -5.77
CA HIS A 195 -10.05 8.60 -4.83
C HIS A 195 -9.06 9.00 -3.72
N LEU A 196 -7.85 8.41 -3.71
CA LEU A 196 -6.79 8.78 -2.75
C LEU A 196 -6.04 10.03 -3.22
N VAL A 197 -6.73 11.17 -3.15
CA VAL A 197 -6.23 12.48 -3.59
C VAL A 197 -5.94 13.37 -2.39
N HIS A 198 -4.80 14.05 -2.40
CA HIS A 198 -4.42 14.96 -1.31
C HIS A 198 -5.28 16.21 -1.28
N GLY A 199 -5.46 16.77 -0.08
CA GLY A 199 -6.44 17.84 0.19
C GLY A 199 -7.88 17.34 0.40
N TYR A 200 -8.17 16.08 0.08
CA TYR A 200 -9.49 15.47 0.23
C TYR A 200 -9.59 14.42 1.34
N ILE A 201 -8.46 14.06 1.94
CA ILE A 201 -8.37 13.03 2.97
C ILE A 201 -7.73 13.66 4.20
N ASN A 202 -8.52 13.80 5.27
CA ASN A 202 -8.14 14.43 6.52
C ASN A 202 -8.00 13.38 7.62
N ILE A 203 -6.81 12.77 7.73
CA ILE A 203 -6.58 11.75 8.75
C ILE A 203 -5.71 12.31 9.87
N ARG A 204 -6.15 12.12 11.12
CA ARG A 204 -5.32 12.36 12.29
C ARG A 204 -4.19 11.34 12.33
N LYS A 205 -2.95 11.82 12.40
CA LYS A 205 -1.74 10.97 12.50
C LYS A 205 -1.50 10.41 13.90
N GLU A 206 -2.33 10.77 14.86
CA GLU A 206 -2.19 10.32 16.24
C GLU A 206 -2.25 8.79 16.31
N ASN A 207 -1.31 8.20 17.05
CA ASN A 207 -1.23 6.76 17.31
C ASN A 207 -1.12 5.84 16.08
N SER A 208 -0.73 6.34 14.91
CA SER A 208 -0.48 5.52 13.72
C SER A 208 0.64 6.08 12.86
N LYS A 209 1.17 5.26 11.95
CA LYS A 209 2.06 5.75 10.89
C LYS A 209 1.35 5.64 9.56
N ILE A 210 1.20 6.76 8.87
CA ILE A 210 0.49 6.85 7.59
C ILE A 210 1.47 7.24 6.50
N PHE A 211 1.49 6.45 5.44
CA PHE A 211 2.25 6.70 4.21
C PHE A 211 1.30 6.89 3.05
N HIS A 212 1.54 7.88 2.20
CA HIS A 212 0.76 8.09 0.99
C HIS A 212 1.69 8.24 -0.20
N PHE A 213 1.48 7.41 -1.22
CA PHE A 213 2.19 7.41 -2.48
C PHE A 213 1.20 7.61 -3.64
N VAL A 214 1.63 8.30 -4.69
CA VAL A 214 0.84 8.45 -5.91
C VAL A 214 1.58 7.83 -7.08
N LEU A 215 0.94 6.83 -7.71
CA LEU A 215 1.46 6.17 -8.90
C LEU A 215 0.95 6.87 -10.17
N TYR A 216 1.82 6.95 -11.17
CA TYR A 216 1.47 7.45 -12.49
C TYR A 216 2.25 6.74 -13.60
N LEU A 217 1.83 6.92 -14.84
CA LEU A 217 2.52 6.45 -16.05
C LEU A 217 2.68 7.62 -17.03
N LYS A 218 3.87 7.76 -17.63
CA LYS A 218 4.11 8.73 -18.71
C LYS A 218 3.88 8.13 -20.09
N ASP A 219 4.23 6.86 -20.26
CA ASP A 219 4.12 6.17 -21.53
C ASP A 219 2.67 5.78 -21.79
N ASN A 220 2.07 6.43 -22.79
CA ASN A 220 0.68 6.20 -23.19
C ASN A 220 0.48 4.82 -23.83
N GLU A 221 1.45 4.32 -24.59
CA GLU A 221 1.36 3.00 -25.22
C GLU A 221 1.42 1.91 -24.16
N GLU A 222 2.34 2.04 -23.19
CA GLU A 222 2.40 1.14 -22.04
C GLU A 222 1.10 1.18 -21.23
N HIS A 223 0.53 2.37 -21.02
CA HIS A 223 -0.72 2.55 -20.31
C HIS A 223 -1.90 1.85 -21.02
N ILE A 224 -1.99 1.99 -22.34
CA ILE A 224 -2.98 1.30 -23.17
C ILE A 224 -2.78 -0.22 -23.10
N ASN A 225 -1.55 -0.70 -23.22
CA ASN A 225 -1.21 -2.12 -23.13
C ASN A 225 -1.66 -2.73 -21.79
N ARG A 226 -1.56 -1.97 -20.68
CA ARG A 226 -2.08 -2.41 -19.37
C ARG A 226 -3.60 -2.59 -19.36
N PHE A 227 -4.37 -1.84 -20.14
CA PHE A 227 -5.82 -2.06 -20.25
C PHE A 227 -6.15 -3.37 -20.98
N TYR A 228 -5.39 -3.71 -22.02
CA TYR A 228 -5.52 -5.00 -22.69
C TYR A 228 -5.17 -6.15 -21.74
N ALA A 229 -3.99 -6.09 -21.10
CA ALA A 229 -3.55 -7.10 -20.14
C ALA A 229 -4.55 -7.30 -18.98
N ARG A 230 -5.12 -6.20 -18.46
CA ARG A 230 -6.13 -6.24 -17.40
C ARG A 230 -7.47 -6.82 -17.84
N SER A 231 -7.81 -6.67 -19.12
CA SER A 231 -9.08 -7.16 -19.68
C SER A 231 -9.00 -8.66 -19.99
N TYR A 232 -7.80 -9.16 -20.30
CA TYR A 232 -7.56 -10.59 -20.53
C TYR A 232 -8.05 -11.45 -19.36
N GLY A 233 -8.94 -12.41 -19.64
CA GLY A 233 -9.51 -13.30 -18.63
C GLY A 233 -10.48 -12.64 -17.64
N THR A 234 -10.98 -11.43 -17.92
CA THR A 234 -11.97 -10.73 -17.07
C THR A 234 -13.16 -10.22 -17.88
N SER A 235 -14.24 -9.82 -17.20
CA SER A 235 -15.39 -9.17 -17.83
C SER A 235 -15.16 -7.70 -18.23
N ARG A 236 -13.94 -7.18 -18.04
CA ARG A 236 -13.63 -5.78 -18.33
C ARG A 236 -13.42 -5.58 -19.84
N ASN A 237 -13.92 -4.47 -20.36
CA ASN A 237 -13.75 -4.07 -21.75
C ASN A 237 -12.64 -3.02 -21.89
N ALA A 238 -11.50 -3.40 -22.47
CA ALA A 238 -10.37 -2.51 -22.75
C ALA A 238 -10.77 -1.30 -23.59
N GLU A 239 -11.61 -1.48 -24.62
CA GLU A 239 -12.02 -0.41 -25.52
C GLU A 239 -12.80 0.69 -24.80
N SER A 240 -13.55 0.36 -23.75
CA SER A 240 -14.24 1.39 -22.97
C SER A 240 -13.28 2.31 -22.22
N TYR A 241 -12.08 1.84 -21.86
CA TYR A 241 -11.04 2.69 -21.26
C TYR A 241 -10.34 3.51 -22.34
N ILE A 242 -10.01 2.89 -23.47
CA ILE A 242 -9.31 3.53 -24.59
C ILE A 242 -10.14 4.67 -25.18
N LYS A 243 -11.46 4.49 -25.35
CA LYS A 243 -12.39 5.55 -25.80
C LYS A 243 -12.40 6.77 -24.86
N GLU A 244 -12.13 6.56 -23.58
CA GLU A 244 -12.11 7.61 -22.55
C GLU A 244 -10.69 8.01 -22.14
N PHE A 245 -9.67 7.59 -22.90
CA PHE A 245 -8.28 7.67 -22.47
C PHE A 245 -7.81 9.09 -22.18
N LYS A 246 -8.24 10.07 -23.00
CA LYS A 246 -7.97 11.49 -22.74
C LYS A 246 -8.45 11.93 -21.35
N ARG A 247 -9.66 11.53 -20.94
CA ARG A 247 -10.20 11.86 -19.61
C ARG A 247 -9.46 11.14 -18.49
N ILE A 248 -9.00 9.91 -18.75
CA ILE A 248 -8.15 9.17 -17.80
C ILE A 248 -6.83 9.91 -17.58
N LEU A 249 -6.22 10.45 -18.64
CA LEU A 249 -5.00 11.27 -18.55
C LEU A 249 -5.27 12.59 -17.83
N ASP A 250 -6.34 13.33 -18.17
CA ASP A 250 -6.71 14.56 -17.47
C ASP A 250 -6.84 14.34 -15.95
N ILE A 251 -7.51 13.25 -15.54
CA ILE A 251 -7.65 12.88 -14.13
C ILE A 251 -6.30 12.50 -13.51
N GLN A 252 -5.46 11.75 -14.24
CA GLN A 252 -4.11 11.42 -13.75
C GLN A 252 -3.30 12.69 -13.49
N ASP A 253 -3.29 13.63 -14.44
CA ASP A 253 -2.55 14.88 -14.32
C ASP A 253 -3.05 15.71 -13.15
N PHE A 254 -4.36 15.78 -12.94
CA PHE A 254 -4.94 16.39 -11.76
C PHE A 254 -4.44 15.75 -10.45
N ILE A 255 -4.48 14.42 -10.34
CA ILE A 255 -4.01 13.70 -9.14
C ILE A 255 -2.51 13.94 -8.90
N VAL A 256 -1.71 13.90 -9.97
CA VAL A 256 -0.26 14.14 -9.90
C VAL A 256 0.04 15.57 -9.48
N ASN A 257 -0.68 16.56 -10.01
CA ASN A 257 -0.52 17.96 -9.61
C ASN A 257 -0.90 18.18 -8.15
N LYS A 258 -1.99 17.57 -7.67
CA LYS A 258 -2.34 17.59 -6.24
C LYS A 258 -1.28 16.90 -5.37
N ALA A 259 -0.67 15.82 -5.85
CA ALA A 259 0.43 15.18 -5.13
C ALA A 259 1.64 16.11 -5.00
N ARG A 260 2.00 16.84 -6.06
CA ARG A 260 3.09 17.84 -6.03
C ARG A 260 2.80 18.99 -5.07
N GLU A 261 1.58 19.51 -5.09
CA GLU A 261 1.15 20.62 -4.22
C GLU A 261 1.29 20.30 -2.72
N TYR A 262 1.18 19.01 -2.34
CA TYR A 262 1.23 18.54 -0.96
C TYR A 262 2.52 17.75 -0.62
N ASP A 263 3.57 17.86 -1.46
CA ASP A 263 4.88 17.19 -1.27
C ASP A 263 4.80 15.66 -1.07
N VAL A 264 3.93 15.05 -1.86
CA VAL A 264 3.63 13.63 -1.78
C VAL A 264 4.56 12.85 -2.71
N PRO A 265 5.17 11.75 -2.24
CA PRO A 265 5.97 10.89 -3.10
C PRO A 265 5.23 10.43 -4.36
N LEU A 266 5.75 10.85 -5.51
CA LEU A 266 5.30 10.47 -6.84
C LEU A 266 6.16 9.35 -7.39
N ILE A 267 5.53 8.31 -7.95
CA ILE A 267 6.21 7.12 -8.46
C ILE A 267 5.74 6.84 -9.88
N GLU A 268 6.66 6.92 -10.83
CA GLU A 268 6.42 6.46 -12.19
C GLU A 268 6.49 4.93 -12.20
N ASN A 269 5.35 4.27 -12.36
CA ASN A 269 5.27 2.83 -12.21
C ASN A 269 5.60 2.10 -13.52
N ASN A 270 6.78 2.33 -14.11
CA ASN A 270 7.26 1.61 -15.30
C ASN A 270 7.82 0.21 -14.97
N SER A 271 8.16 -0.01 -13.69
CA SER A 271 8.63 -1.29 -13.18
C SER A 271 8.05 -1.51 -11.79
N LEU A 272 7.35 -2.64 -11.64
CA LEU A 272 6.76 -3.05 -10.37
C LEU A 272 7.82 -3.15 -9.27
N GLU A 273 8.95 -3.80 -9.58
CA GLU A 273 10.06 -4.03 -8.66
C GLU A 273 10.69 -2.71 -8.19
N LYS A 274 11.03 -1.81 -9.11
CA LYS A 274 11.61 -0.50 -8.77
C LYS A 274 10.66 0.32 -7.90
N SER A 275 9.37 0.31 -8.23
CA SER A 275 8.33 1.02 -7.48
C SER A 275 8.18 0.45 -6.07
N LEU A 276 8.16 -0.88 -5.92
CA LEU A 276 8.09 -1.55 -4.62
C LEU A 276 9.33 -1.26 -3.77
N ASN A 277 10.53 -1.33 -4.36
CA ASN A 277 11.77 -1.05 -3.64
C ASN A 277 11.81 0.39 -3.15
N PHE A 278 11.38 1.36 -3.98
CA PHE A 278 11.25 2.75 -3.55
C PHE A 278 10.28 2.92 -2.37
N ILE A 279 9.09 2.31 -2.45
CA ILE A 279 8.09 2.38 -1.37
C ILE A 279 8.65 1.77 -0.08
N MET A 280 9.27 0.59 -0.16
CA MET A 280 9.83 -0.12 0.99
C MET A 280 10.99 0.65 1.63
N ASP A 281 11.89 1.22 0.83
CA ASP A 281 13.01 2.03 1.31
C ASP A 281 12.50 3.32 1.96
N HIS A 282 11.51 3.99 1.35
CA HIS A 282 10.90 5.20 1.92
C HIS A 282 10.23 4.90 3.26
N ILE A 283 9.40 3.85 3.32
CA ILE A 283 8.75 3.43 4.58
C ILE A 283 9.82 3.13 5.63
N THR A 284 10.81 2.30 5.31
CA THR A 284 11.83 1.89 6.28
C THR A 284 12.64 3.09 6.78
N GLY A 285 13.01 4.02 5.89
CA GLY A 285 13.72 5.25 6.25
C GLY A 285 12.91 6.15 7.19
N GLU A 286 11.61 6.28 6.96
CA GLU A 286 10.72 7.04 7.84
C GLU A 286 10.45 6.36 9.18
N LEU A 287 10.38 5.03 9.22
CA LEU A 287 10.25 4.27 10.46
C LEU A 287 11.55 4.35 11.29
N ALA A 288 12.71 4.39 10.64
CA ALA A 288 14.00 4.50 11.31
C ALA A 288 14.15 5.80 12.12
N LYS A 289 13.42 6.87 11.76
CA LYS A 289 13.40 8.14 12.50
C LYS A 289 12.63 8.05 13.82
N GLU A 290 11.84 6.98 14.03
CA GLU A 290 11.02 6.79 15.23
C GLU A 290 11.61 5.80 16.25
N VAL A 291 12.75 5.16 15.95
CA VAL A 291 13.29 4.01 16.73
C VAL A 291 14.81 4.03 16.94
#